data_AF-A0A8J2IWA2-F1
#
_entry.id   AF-A0A8J2IWA2-F1
#
_cell.length_a   1.000
_cell.length_b   1.000
_cell.length_c   1.000
_cell.angle_alpha   90.00
_cell.angle_beta   90.00
_cell.angle_gamma   90.00
#
_symmetry.space_group_name_H-M   'P 1'
#
loop_
_entity.id
_entity.type
_entity.pdbx_description
1 polymer ?
#
loop_
_entity_poly.entity_id
_entity_poly.type
_entity_poly.pdbx_seq_one_letter_code
_entity_poly.pdbx_strand_id
1 'polypeptide(L)'
;MASITMPPSIDFPNFPYEHLPSPSSIRLLSFIKRPRQLSPPSIFGEKLIECVLETVDINTAPSYDLISSIHGNPDSGDPGDIDEYGPMHRYPIAVNGKMMFVTKNIHEALKMAQKVNNPVDKRDELFLETKLITAAENNHRPKVQLLLRQGACVHAQDCFGKTAIHHAAQNGHFAVMSLLLDYGASMKVVDDKGKTPLDYLDYTKQEDWNSLEEVAYKMKKTPEERELVPMPEVVRVGRPMWIDAICIDQANLGERQCHSSLIGQIYQRANSLIAWLGVEDNETTLAIQSITRIIRADDRDVDDVMSDDSPSVHTLPYEYEKPAIIKLLRRSWFERDDLMHEVAFGKAITVYCGTDSIPFSYVMKFLRREPYYGNFLPPDLQIWALIGDRSSKKRVSLESTGNQKRMRRIET
;
A
#
# COMPACT_ATOMS: atom_id res chain seq x y z
N MET A 1 50.84 -7.55 -12.92
CA MET A 1 49.72 -7.35 -11.99
C MET A 1 48.62 -6.65 -12.77
N ALA A 2 47.53 -7.34 -13.09
CA ALA A 2 46.40 -6.71 -13.76
C ALA A 2 45.78 -5.69 -12.80
N SER A 3 45.68 -4.42 -13.23
CA SER A 3 45.00 -3.40 -12.46
C SER A 3 43.53 -3.79 -12.37
N ILE A 4 43.05 -4.03 -11.15
CA ILE A 4 41.63 -4.16 -10.86
C ILE A 4 41.02 -2.80 -11.20
N THR A 5 40.43 -2.68 -12.39
CA THR A 5 39.58 -1.54 -12.73
C THR A 5 38.43 -1.57 -11.76
N MET A 6 38.40 -0.62 -10.81
CA MET A 6 37.23 -0.44 -9.97
C MET A 6 36.00 -0.30 -10.87
N PRO A 7 34.89 -0.97 -10.55
CA PRO A 7 33.66 -0.79 -11.31
C PRO A 7 33.31 0.71 -11.32
N PRO A 8 32.78 1.24 -12.44
CA PRO A 8 32.39 2.64 -12.52
C PRO A 8 31.44 2.98 -11.37
N SER A 9 31.72 4.08 -10.67
CA SER A 9 30.82 4.58 -9.64
C SER A 9 29.49 4.94 -10.28
N ILE A 10 28.41 4.32 -9.82
CA ILE A 10 27.06 4.70 -10.22
C ILE A 10 26.69 5.92 -9.39
N ASP A 11 26.80 7.10 -9.98
CA ASP A 11 26.35 8.34 -9.34
C ASP A 11 24.82 8.40 -9.43
N PHE A 12 24.16 8.41 -8.27
CA PHE A 12 22.71 8.64 -8.18
C PHE A 12 22.47 10.15 -7.98
N PRO A 13 22.04 10.90 -9.02
CA PRO A 13 21.86 12.33 -8.89
C PRO A 13 20.74 12.65 -7.88
N ASN A 14 20.91 13.74 -7.14
CA ASN A 14 19.87 14.23 -6.26
C ASN A 14 18.63 14.63 -7.07
N PHE A 15 17.46 14.26 -6.54
CA PHE A 15 16.21 14.66 -7.14
C PHE A 15 16.01 16.18 -6.96
N PRO A 16 15.67 16.92 -8.03
CA PRO A 16 15.49 18.37 -7.94
C PRO A 16 14.12 18.69 -7.34
N TYR A 17 14.10 19.03 -6.05
CA TYR A 17 12.91 19.50 -5.35
C TYR A 17 12.57 20.95 -5.70
N GLU A 18 11.28 21.24 -5.82
CA GLU A 18 10.79 22.63 -5.83
C GLU A 18 10.80 23.20 -4.41
N HIS A 19 11.21 24.46 -4.25
CA HIS A 19 11.23 25.10 -2.94
C HIS A 19 9.83 25.22 -2.35
N LEU A 20 9.71 24.91 -1.05
CA LEU A 20 8.48 25.09 -0.30
C LEU A 20 8.18 26.60 -0.16
N PRO A 21 6.96 27.06 -0.48
CA PRO A 21 6.62 28.48 -0.46
C PRO A 21 6.42 29.03 0.95
N SER A 22 6.13 28.17 1.94
CA SER A 22 5.94 28.55 3.33
C SER A 22 6.48 27.46 4.28
N PRO A 23 6.78 27.79 5.55
CA PRO A 23 7.16 26.79 6.55
C PRO A 23 6.03 25.83 6.93
N SER A 24 4.77 26.16 6.58
CA SER A 24 3.61 25.27 6.75
C SER A 24 3.33 24.39 5.53
N SER A 25 4.09 24.56 4.46
CA SER A 25 3.93 23.78 3.24
C SER A 25 4.53 22.40 3.42
N ILE A 26 3.81 21.37 2.97
CA ILE A 26 4.28 19.99 2.89
C ILE A 26 4.08 19.48 1.46
N ARG A 27 4.86 18.48 1.04
CA ARG A 27 4.62 17.77 -0.22
C ARG A 27 3.81 16.51 0.02
N LEU A 28 2.83 16.24 -0.82
CA LEU A 28 2.08 14.99 -0.85
C LEU A 28 2.35 14.23 -2.14
N LEU A 29 2.59 12.94 -2.01
CA LEU A 29 2.82 12.00 -3.08
C LEU A 29 1.50 11.38 -3.54
N SER A 30 1.16 11.54 -4.81
CA SER A 30 0.02 10.85 -5.42
C SER A 30 0.50 9.88 -6.47
N PHE A 31 0.04 8.63 -6.44
CA PHE A 31 0.25 7.70 -7.54
C PHE A 31 -0.52 8.17 -8.75
N ILE A 32 0.04 7.96 -9.94
CA ILE A 32 -0.62 8.32 -11.18
C ILE A 32 -0.77 7.14 -12.12
N LYS A 33 -1.77 7.24 -12.99
CA LYS A 33 -2.00 6.33 -14.10
C LYS A 33 -2.28 7.10 -15.38
N ARG A 34 -1.96 6.44 -16.48
CA ARG A 34 -2.24 6.89 -17.84
C ARG A 34 -3.27 5.91 -18.44
N PRO A 35 -4.57 6.17 -18.28
CA PRO A 35 -5.63 5.19 -18.53
C PRO A 35 -5.73 4.70 -19.99
N ARG A 36 -5.17 5.47 -20.93
CA ARG A 36 -5.12 5.17 -22.37
C ARG A 36 -3.81 4.53 -22.83
N GLN A 37 -2.84 4.40 -21.93
CA GLN A 37 -1.55 3.90 -22.32
C GLN A 37 -1.58 2.38 -22.38
N LEU A 38 -1.24 1.82 -23.54
CA LEU A 38 -1.16 0.38 -23.78
C LEU A 38 -0.05 -0.27 -22.96
N SER A 39 1.12 0.38 -22.91
CA SER A 39 2.29 -0.09 -22.17
C SER A 39 2.75 0.99 -21.19
N PRO A 40 2.64 0.79 -19.87
CA PRO A 40 3.15 1.76 -18.91
C PRO A 40 4.67 1.93 -19.06
N PRO A 41 5.23 3.09 -18.68
CA PRO A 41 6.68 3.29 -18.73
C PRO A 41 7.40 2.20 -17.93
N SER A 42 8.44 1.62 -18.52
CA SER A 42 9.21 0.55 -17.90
C SER A 42 10.70 0.78 -18.09
N ILE A 43 11.48 0.27 -17.13
CA ILE A 43 12.94 0.27 -17.15
C ILE A 43 13.36 -1.18 -16.99
N PHE A 44 14.15 -1.71 -17.93
CA PHE A 44 14.54 -3.13 -17.98
C PHE A 44 13.36 -4.12 -17.91
N GLY A 45 12.21 -3.75 -18.48
CA GLY A 45 11.00 -4.58 -18.48
C GLY A 45 10.15 -4.48 -17.22
N GLU A 46 10.67 -3.88 -16.15
CA GLU A 46 9.93 -3.62 -14.92
C GLU A 46 9.13 -2.31 -15.04
N LYS A 47 7.84 -2.38 -14.72
CA LYS A 47 6.95 -1.21 -14.74
C LYS A 47 7.43 -0.19 -13.71
N LEU A 48 7.60 1.06 -14.16
CA LEU A 48 8.00 2.16 -13.32
C LEU A 48 6.83 2.62 -12.43
N ILE A 49 7.12 2.88 -11.16
CA ILE A 49 6.16 3.55 -10.27
C ILE A 49 6.17 5.03 -10.62
N GLU A 50 5.05 5.51 -11.15
CA GLU A 50 4.85 6.91 -11.47
C GLU A 50 4.06 7.62 -10.37
N CYS A 51 4.59 8.75 -9.92
CA CYS A 51 4.01 9.59 -8.89
C CYS A 51 4.10 11.08 -9.26
N VAL A 52 3.29 11.88 -8.59
CA VAL A 52 3.35 13.34 -8.60
C VAL A 52 3.52 13.82 -7.17
N LEU A 53 4.43 14.78 -6.96
CA LEU A 53 4.58 15.53 -5.72
C LEU A 53 3.89 16.88 -5.87
N GLU A 54 2.95 17.14 -4.95
CA GLU A 54 2.20 18.38 -4.91
C GLU A 54 2.43 19.10 -3.59
N THR A 55 2.71 20.39 -3.66
CA THR A 55 2.88 21.22 -2.48
C THR A 55 1.51 21.70 -2.00
N VAL A 56 1.23 21.45 -0.72
CA VAL A 56 -0.01 21.85 -0.05
C VAL A 56 0.32 22.52 1.28
N ASP A 57 -0.55 23.42 1.75
CA ASP A 57 -0.43 23.97 3.09
C ASP A 57 -1.11 23.02 4.09
N ILE A 58 -0.36 22.57 5.10
CA ILE A 58 -0.89 21.67 6.13
C ILE A 58 -2.07 22.28 6.91
N ASN A 59 -2.12 23.62 6.98
CA ASN A 59 -3.16 24.33 7.72
C ASN A 59 -4.52 24.30 7.03
N THR A 60 -4.58 23.98 5.72
CA THR A 60 -5.86 23.76 5.03
C THR A 60 -6.48 22.40 5.35
N ALA A 61 -5.85 21.61 6.24
CA ALA A 61 -6.26 20.26 6.61
C ALA A 61 -6.47 19.35 5.38
N PRO A 62 -5.44 19.17 4.53
CA PRO A 62 -5.55 18.29 3.38
C PRO A 62 -5.82 16.85 3.83
N SER A 63 -6.54 16.10 3.00
CA SER A 63 -6.84 14.68 3.24
C SER A 63 -5.72 13.82 2.64
N TYR A 64 -4.97 13.12 3.48
CA TYR A 64 -3.88 12.22 3.07
C TYR A 64 -3.70 11.06 4.06
N ASP A 65 -3.08 9.99 3.58
CA ASP A 65 -2.59 8.88 4.42
C ASP A 65 -1.08 9.04 4.63
N LEU A 66 -0.54 8.45 5.69
CA LEU A 66 0.89 8.57 6.01
C LEU A 66 1.54 7.20 6.02
N ILE A 67 2.69 7.03 5.38
CA ILE A 67 3.56 5.89 5.64
C ILE A 67 4.63 6.34 6.62
N SER A 68 4.71 5.63 7.75
CA SER A 68 5.72 5.86 8.78
C SER A 68 7.12 5.74 8.19
N SER A 69 8.09 6.47 8.75
CA SER A 69 9.46 6.56 8.24
C SER A 69 10.06 5.18 7.90
N ILE A 70 10.49 5.08 6.64
CA ILE A 70 10.99 3.85 6.03
C ILE A 70 12.48 4.02 5.75
N HIS A 71 13.29 3.62 6.71
CA HIS A 71 14.75 3.70 6.59
C HIS A 71 15.37 2.34 6.93
N GLY A 72 16.43 1.97 6.21
CA GLY A 72 17.20 0.75 6.48
C GLY A 72 16.50 -0.55 6.08
N ASN A 73 17.03 -1.65 6.62
CA ASN A 73 16.52 -3.00 6.39
C ASN A 73 15.26 -3.25 7.23
N PRO A 74 14.15 -3.74 6.64
CA PRO A 74 12.96 -4.12 7.41
C PRO A 74 13.21 -5.24 8.43
N ASP A 75 14.15 -6.15 8.14
CA ASP A 75 14.47 -7.36 8.90
C ASP A 75 15.52 -7.15 10.01
N SER A 76 16.33 -6.09 9.95
CA SER A 76 17.36 -5.78 10.94
C SER A 76 17.52 -4.28 11.18
N GLY A 77 17.71 -3.88 12.44
CA GLY A 77 18.02 -2.50 12.81
C GLY A 77 19.46 -2.06 12.43
N ASP A 78 20.34 -3.02 12.09
CA ASP A 78 21.76 -2.76 11.78
C ASP A 78 22.14 -3.50 10.48
N PRO A 79 21.96 -2.88 9.30
CA PRO A 79 22.28 -3.49 8.02
C PRO A 79 23.80 -3.53 7.83
N GLY A 80 24.40 -4.72 7.81
CA GLY A 80 25.80 -4.86 7.42
C GLY A 80 26.03 -4.42 5.96
N ASP A 81 27.27 -4.15 5.55
CA ASP A 81 27.59 -3.61 4.20
C ASP A 81 27.20 -4.53 3.01
N ILE A 82 26.85 -5.79 3.27
CA ILE A 82 26.41 -6.80 2.27
C ILE A 82 24.88 -6.79 2.11
N ASP A 83 24.18 -5.97 2.89
CA ASP A 83 22.73 -5.93 2.93
C ASP A 83 22.11 -5.37 1.64
N GLU A 84 21.15 -6.12 1.10
CA GLU A 84 20.37 -5.75 -0.08
C GLU A 84 19.47 -4.51 0.13
N TYR A 85 19.23 -4.11 1.38
CA TYR A 85 18.57 -2.86 1.75
C TYR A 85 19.56 -1.70 1.97
N GLY A 86 20.85 -1.95 1.77
CA GLY A 86 21.90 -0.95 1.88
C GLY A 86 21.75 0.21 0.88
N PRO A 87 22.44 1.33 1.10
CA PRO A 87 22.27 2.57 0.33
C PRO A 87 22.68 2.47 -1.14
N MET A 88 23.42 1.42 -1.51
CA MET A 88 23.84 1.11 -2.88
C MET A 88 22.75 0.44 -3.71
N HIS A 89 21.75 -0.18 -3.07
CA HIS A 89 20.64 -0.87 -3.73
C HIS A 89 19.46 0.09 -3.93
N ARG A 90 19.56 0.93 -4.96
CA ARG A 90 18.52 1.91 -5.30
C ARG A 90 17.67 1.51 -6.48
N TYR A 91 16.40 1.85 -6.39
CA TYR A 91 15.38 1.53 -7.37
C TYR A 91 14.81 2.81 -7.97
N PRO A 92 14.67 2.86 -9.31
CA PRO A 92 14.12 4.01 -10.00
C PRO A 92 12.61 4.14 -9.77
N ILE A 93 12.14 5.36 -9.53
CA ILE A 93 10.74 5.78 -9.63
C ILE A 93 10.65 7.08 -10.44
N ALA A 94 9.50 7.36 -11.04
CA ALA A 94 9.26 8.62 -11.73
C ALA A 94 8.42 9.55 -10.85
N VAL A 95 8.93 10.74 -10.54
CA VAL A 95 8.25 11.76 -9.76
C VAL A 95 8.24 13.06 -10.54
N ASN A 96 7.05 13.62 -10.80
CA ASN A 96 6.88 14.83 -11.63
C ASN A 96 7.57 14.71 -13.02
N GLY A 97 7.56 13.50 -13.60
CA GLY A 97 8.21 13.21 -14.88
C GLY A 97 9.75 13.13 -14.85
N LYS A 98 10.36 13.19 -13.66
CA LYS A 98 11.82 13.06 -13.47
C LYS A 98 12.15 11.78 -12.71
N MET A 99 13.36 11.25 -12.92
CA MET A 99 13.84 10.07 -12.21
C MET A 99 14.24 10.41 -10.77
N MET A 100 13.75 9.62 -9.81
CA MET A 100 14.20 9.60 -8.42
C MET A 100 14.64 8.18 -8.07
N PHE A 101 15.72 8.04 -7.30
CA PHE A 101 16.26 6.75 -6.88
C PHE A 101 16.05 6.58 -5.37
N VAL A 102 15.21 5.61 -5.00
CA VAL A 102 14.86 5.30 -3.60
C VAL A 102 15.49 3.98 -3.15
N THR A 103 15.64 3.75 -1.85
CA THR A 103 16.14 2.47 -1.34
C THR A 103 15.14 1.34 -1.59
N LYS A 104 15.60 0.08 -1.53
CA LYS A 104 14.75 -1.10 -1.70
C LYS A 104 13.51 -1.08 -0.81
N ASN A 105 13.67 -0.76 0.47
CA ASN A 105 12.58 -0.75 1.45
C ASN A 105 11.47 0.25 1.07
N ILE A 106 11.86 1.46 0.65
CA ILE A 106 10.92 2.49 0.18
C ILE A 106 10.22 2.02 -1.10
N HIS A 107 10.97 1.43 -2.03
CA HIS A 107 10.41 0.95 -3.30
C HIS A 107 9.35 -0.14 -3.08
N GLU A 108 9.60 -1.08 -2.18
CA GLU A 108 8.65 -2.14 -1.83
C GLU A 108 7.42 -1.60 -1.10
N ALA A 109 7.61 -0.64 -0.18
CA ALA A 109 6.51 0.06 0.45
C ALA A 109 5.63 0.81 -0.57
N LEU A 110 6.24 1.45 -1.57
CA LEU A 110 5.51 2.08 -2.67
C LEU A 110 4.75 1.07 -3.52
N LYS A 111 5.32 -0.12 -3.80
CA LYS A 111 4.60 -1.20 -4.51
C LYS A 111 3.38 -1.67 -3.72
N MET A 112 3.53 -1.87 -2.41
CA MET A 112 2.42 -2.21 -1.52
C MET A 112 1.37 -1.09 -1.53
N ALA A 113 1.79 0.14 -1.27
CA ALA A 113 0.91 1.29 -1.18
C ALA A 113 0.16 1.52 -2.50
N GLN A 114 0.80 1.35 -3.66
CA GLN A 114 0.14 1.45 -4.95
C GLN A 114 -0.95 0.37 -5.12
N LYS A 115 -0.71 -0.86 -4.68
CA LYS A 115 -1.70 -1.95 -4.73
C LYS A 115 -2.91 -1.66 -3.82
N VAL A 116 -2.65 -1.27 -2.57
CA VAL A 116 -3.69 -1.00 -1.56
C VAL A 116 -4.50 0.26 -1.92
N ASN A 117 -3.83 1.30 -2.40
CA ASN A 117 -4.43 2.61 -2.69
C ASN A 117 -5.13 2.65 -4.06
N ASN A 118 -5.11 1.56 -4.83
CA ASN A 118 -5.75 1.46 -6.16
C ASN A 118 -6.95 0.49 -6.16
N PRO A 119 -8.13 0.89 -5.67
CA PRO A 119 -9.30 0.00 -5.64
C PRO A 119 -9.99 -0.18 -7.00
N VAL A 120 -9.71 0.68 -7.98
CA VAL A 120 -10.44 0.72 -9.27
C VAL A 120 -10.03 -0.45 -10.16
N ASP A 121 -8.72 -0.68 -10.31
CA ASP A 121 -8.16 -1.80 -11.07
C ASP A 121 -7.82 -3.00 -10.17
N LYS A 122 -8.49 -3.14 -9.03
CA LYS A 122 -8.34 -4.34 -8.21
C LYS A 122 -8.77 -5.54 -9.07
N ARG A 123 -7.90 -6.54 -9.12
CA ARG A 123 -8.15 -7.82 -9.78
C ARG A 123 -8.74 -8.80 -8.78
N ASP A 124 -9.70 -9.60 -9.22
CA ASP A 124 -10.10 -10.78 -8.46
C ASP A 124 -9.03 -11.88 -8.52
N GLU A 125 -9.12 -12.87 -7.65
CA GLU A 125 -8.12 -13.94 -7.56
C GLU A 125 -8.36 -15.08 -8.56
N LEU A 126 -9.62 -15.31 -8.96
CA LEU A 126 -10.02 -16.46 -9.77
C LEU A 126 -9.65 -16.27 -11.24
N PHE A 127 -9.96 -15.09 -11.80
CA PHE A 127 -9.82 -14.82 -13.22
C PHE A 127 -8.96 -13.58 -13.51
N LEU A 128 -8.43 -12.93 -12.47
CA LEU A 128 -7.72 -11.65 -12.58
C LEU A 128 -8.56 -10.55 -13.23
N GLU A 129 -9.88 -10.63 -13.11
CA GLU A 129 -10.81 -9.67 -13.71
C GLU A 129 -10.84 -8.37 -12.92
N THR A 130 -10.95 -7.26 -13.64
CA THR A 130 -11.19 -5.95 -13.04
C THR A 130 -12.69 -5.69 -12.93
N LYS A 131 -13.08 -4.73 -12.07
CA LYS A 131 -14.46 -4.24 -12.01
C LYS A 131 -14.98 -3.71 -13.35
N LEU A 132 -14.07 -3.26 -14.23
CA LEU A 132 -14.41 -2.82 -15.58
C LEU A 132 -14.79 -3.99 -16.48
N ILE A 133 -14.04 -5.10 -16.41
CA ILE A 133 -14.31 -6.33 -17.17
C ILE A 133 -15.68 -6.90 -16.77
N THR A 134 -15.89 -7.15 -15.48
CA THR A 134 -17.17 -7.66 -14.96
C THR A 134 -18.35 -6.73 -15.28
N ALA A 135 -18.16 -5.41 -15.25
CA ALA A 135 -19.23 -4.47 -15.62
C ALA A 135 -19.55 -4.51 -17.13
N ALA A 136 -18.55 -4.73 -17.98
CA ALA A 136 -18.72 -4.85 -19.43
C ALA A 136 -19.39 -6.18 -19.81
N GLU A 137 -18.99 -7.26 -19.16
CA GLU A 137 -19.60 -8.59 -19.32
C GLU A 137 -21.09 -8.57 -18.95
N ASN A 138 -21.49 -7.83 -17.90
CA ASN A 138 -22.87 -7.76 -17.42
C ASN A 138 -23.73 -6.64 -18.06
N ASN A 139 -23.29 -6.02 -19.16
CA ASN A 139 -23.96 -4.89 -19.82
C ASN A 139 -24.25 -3.67 -18.92
N HIS A 140 -23.46 -3.46 -17.85
CA HIS A 140 -23.72 -2.40 -16.88
C HIS A 140 -23.09 -1.07 -17.32
N ARG A 141 -23.63 -0.46 -18.39
CA ARG A 141 -23.10 0.77 -19.00
C ARG A 141 -22.84 1.93 -18.00
N PRO A 142 -23.74 2.29 -17.07
CA PRO A 142 -23.46 3.33 -16.07
C PRO A 142 -22.21 3.05 -15.21
N LYS A 143 -22.02 1.79 -14.79
CA LYS A 143 -20.86 1.37 -13.98
C LYS A 143 -19.57 1.40 -14.80
N VAL A 144 -19.62 0.98 -16.07
CA VAL A 144 -18.49 1.11 -17.01
C VAL A 144 -18.07 2.58 -17.14
N GLN A 145 -19.02 3.49 -17.35
CA GLN A 145 -18.73 4.93 -17.49
C GLN A 145 -18.12 5.51 -16.21
N LEU A 146 -18.65 5.14 -15.04
CA LEU A 146 -18.12 5.60 -13.75
C LEU A 146 -16.67 5.14 -13.54
N LEU A 147 -16.38 3.86 -13.78
CA LEU A 147 -15.05 3.28 -13.59
C LEU A 147 -14.01 3.91 -14.54
N LEU A 148 -14.37 4.13 -15.81
CA LEU A 148 -13.50 4.79 -16.78
C LEU A 148 -13.18 6.24 -16.36
N ARG A 149 -14.18 6.98 -15.85
CA ARG A 149 -13.96 8.33 -15.29
C ARG A 149 -13.09 8.33 -14.04
N GLN A 150 -13.08 7.25 -13.27
CA GLN A 150 -12.19 7.04 -12.12
C GLN A 150 -10.78 6.58 -12.51
N GLY A 151 -10.48 6.47 -13.82
CA GLY A 151 -9.16 6.09 -14.32
C GLY A 151 -8.93 4.59 -14.41
N ALA A 152 -10.00 3.77 -14.50
CA ALA A 152 -9.87 2.35 -14.79
C ALA A 152 -9.09 2.13 -16.09
N CYS A 153 -8.17 1.17 -16.09
CA CYS A 153 -7.39 0.84 -17.28
C CYS A 153 -8.28 0.14 -18.32
N VAL A 154 -8.58 0.84 -19.43
CA VAL A 154 -9.42 0.29 -20.51
C VAL A 154 -8.77 -0.91 -21.21
N HIS A 155 -7.44 -1.03 -21.11
CA HIS A 155 -6.64 -2.12 -21.69
C HIS A 155 -6.32 -3.24 -20.69
N ALA A 156 -6.91 -3.24 -19.48
CA ALA A 156 -6.68 -4.31 -18.52
C ALA A 156 -7.11 -5.67 -19.10
N GLN A 157 -6.20 -6.65 -19.01
CA GLN A 157 -6.42 -8.03 -19.40
C GLN A 157 -6.64 -8.93 -18.19
N ASP A 158 -7.58 -9.86 -18.29
CA ASP A 158 -7.79 -10.97 -17.36
C ASP A 158 -6.74 -12.09 -17.55
N CYS A 159 -6.92 -13.23 -16.90
CA CYS A 159 -6.02 -14.38 -16.99
C CYS A 159 -6.04 -15.12 -18.34
N PHE A 160 -6.93 -14.74 -19.25
CA PHE A 160 -7.01 -15.28 -20.62
C PHE A 160 -6.53 -14.27 -21.67
N GLY A 161 -5.94 -13.15 -21.24
CA GLY A 161 -5.54 -12.06 -22.13
C GLY A 161 -6.72 -11.23 -22.65
N LYS A 162 -7.95 -11.46 -22.17
CA LYS A 162 -9.14 -10.74 -22.64
C LYS A 162 -9.32 -9.42 -21.91
N THR A 163 -9.69 -8.40 -22.68
CA THR A 163 -10.04 -7.07 -22.16
C THR A 163 -11.55 -6.89 -22.02
N ALA A 164 -11.99 -5.81 -21.37
CA ALA A 164 -13.41 -5.49 -21.22
C ALA A 164 -14.18 -5.49 -22.56
N ILE A 165 -13.54 -5.10 -23.67
CA ILE A 165 -14.19 -5.08 -24.98
C ILE A 165 -14.33 -6.48 -25.61
N HIS A 166 -13.47 -7.45 -25.25
CA HIS A 166 -13.67 -8.86 -25.65
C HIS A 166 -14.93 -9.43 -25.02
N HIS A 167 -15.10 -9.21 -23.71
CA HIS A 167 -16.27 -9.67 -22.96
C HIS A 167 -17.57 -8.99 -23.43
N ALA A 168 -17.52 -7.69 -23.73
CA ALA A 168 -18.66 -7.00 -24.32
C ALA A 168 -19.02 -7.54 -25.71
N ALA A 169 -18.02 -7.84 -26.56
CA ALA A 169 -18.24 -8.38 -27.89
C ALA A 169 -18.79 -9.82 -27.87
N GLN A 170 -18.22 -10.68 -27.02
CA GLN A 170 -18.68 -12.07 -26.85
C GLN A 170 -20.15 -12.17 -26.43
N ASN A 171 -20.66 -11.17 -25.70
CA ASN A 171 -22.05 -11.11 -25.25
C ASN A 171 -22.95 -10.20 -26.11
N GLY A 172 -22.43 -9.58 -27.18
CA GLY A 172 -23.22 -8.70 -28.05
C GLY A 172 -23.59 -7.33 -27.43
N HIS A 173 -22.85 -6.86 -26.43
CA HIS A 173 -23.14 -5.60 -25.72
C HIS A 173 -22.61 -4.37 -26.48
N PHE A 174 -23.18 -4.08 -27.66
CA PHE A 174 -22.71 -3.03 -28.57
C PHE A 174 -22.64 -1.63 -27.94
N ALA A 175 -23.61 -1.26 -27.10
CA ALA A 175 -23.59 0.03 -26.40
C ALA A 175 -22.41 0.17 -25.43
N VAL A 176 -21.99 -0.92 -24.78
CA VAL A 176 -20.79 -0.96 -23.93
C VAL A 176 -19.53 -0.94 -24.78
N MET A 177 -19.50 -1.68 -25.89
CA MET A 177 -18.37 -1.63 -26.84
C MET A 177 -18.15 -0.21 -27.36
N SER A 178 -19.22 0.46 -27.80
CA SER A 178 -19.20 1.84 -28.26
C SER A 178 -18.61 2.78 -27.20
N LEU A 179 -19.05 2.65 -25.95
CA LEU A 179 -18.49 3.42 -24.82
C LEU A 179 -17.01 3.11 -24.57
N LEU A 180 -16.58 1.85 -24.63
CA LEU A 180 -15.17 1.49 -24.45
C LEU A 180 -14.29 2.06 -25.57
N LEU A 181 -14.78 2.06 -26.81
CA LEU A 181 -14.10 2.66 -27.97
C LEU A 181 -13.93 4.17 -27.80
N ASP A 182 -14.93 4.86 -27.25
CA ASP A 182 -14.88 6.30 -26.95
C ASP A 182 -13.81 6.65 -25.91
N TYR A 183 -13.42 5.68 -25.08
CA TYR A 183 -12.35 5.82 -24.09
C TYR A 183 -10.98 5.33 -24.57
N GLY A 184 -10.89 4.83 -25.81
CA GLY A 184 -9.62 4.42 -26.44
C GLY A 184 -9.40 2.91 -26.53
N ALA A 185 -10.40 2.08 -26.22
CA ALA A 185 -10.30 0.64 -26.45
C ALA A 185 -9.99 0.32 -27.94
N SER A 186 -9.31 -0.80 -28.17
CA SER A 186 -8.97 -1.25 -29.51
C SER A 186 -9.61 -2.61 -29.79
N MET A 187 -10.24 -2.72 -30.98
CA MET A 187 -10.79 -3.97 -31.53
C MET A 187 -9.71 -4.88 -32.13
N LYS A 188 -8.43 -4.46 -32.10
CA LYS A 188 -7.30 -5.21 -32.65
C LYS A 188 -6.46 -5.90 -31.58
N VAL A 189 -6.78 -5.70 -30.30
CA VAL A 189 -6.09 -6.40 -29.21
C VAL A 189 -6.40 -7.89 -29.34
N VAL A 190 -5.39 -8.73 -29.17
CA VAL A 190 -5.53 -10.18 -29.19
C VAL A 190 -5.49 -10.73 -27.77
N ASP A 191 -6.33 -11.72 -27.50
CA ASP A 191 -6.27 -12.53 -26.29
C ASP A 191 -5.22 -13.65 -26.42
N ASP A 192 -5.08 -14.48 -25.38
CA ASP A 192 -4.08 -15.56 -25.37
C ASP A 192 -4.38 -16.68 -26.39
N LYS A 193 -5.59 -16.70 -26.96
CA LYS A 193 -5.99 -17.60 -28.05
C LYS A 193 -5.76 -16.97 -29.43
N GLY A 194 -5.17 -15.79 -29.50
CA GLY A 194 -4.96 -15.04 -30.73
C GLY A 194 -6.25 -14.47 -31.32
N LYS A 195 -7.35 -14.41 -30.54
CA LYS A 195 -8.63 -13.89 -30.99
C LYS A 195 -8.76 -12.42 -30.65
N THR A 196 -9.31 -11.66 -31.58
CA THR A 196 -9.71 -10.26 -31.38
C THR A 196 -11.14 -10.18 -30.85
N PRO A 197 -11.58 -9.03 -30.31
CA PRO A 197 -12.99 -8.83 -29.96
C PRO A 197 -13.94 -9.06 -31.14
N LEU A 198 -13.49 -8.82 -32.38
CA LEU A 198 -14.31 -9.05 -33.59
C LEU A 198 -14.59 -10.53 -33.84
N ASP A 199 -13.63 -11.40 -33.52
CA ASP A 199 -13.78 -12.85 -33.71
C ASP A 199 -14.82 -13.47 -32.76
N TYR A 200 -15.23 -12.71 -31.73
CA TYR A 200 -16.26 -13.09 -30.78
C TYR A 200 -17.65 -12.56 -31.13
N LEU A 201 -17.78 -11.71 -32.16
CA LEU A 201 -19.08 -11.21 -32.59
C LEU A 201 -19.87 -12.34 -33.28
N ASP A 202 -20.94 -12.78 -32.63
CA ASP A 202 -21.88 -13.73 -33.21
C ASP A 202 -22.92 -12.98 -34.05
N TYR A 203 -22.70 -12.96 -35.37
CA TYR A 203 -23.60 -12.33 -36.35
C TYR A 203 -25.00 -12.96 -36.40
N THR A 204 -25.21 -14.12 -35.75
CA THR A 204 -26.48 -14.85 -35.81
C THR A 204 -27.45 -14.44 -34.70
N LYS A 205 -27.01 -13.65 -33.71
CA LYS A 205 -27.76 -13.39 -32.48
C LYS A 205 -28.53 -12.07 -32.38
N GLN A 206 -28.51 -11.11 -33.32
CA GLN A 206 -29.30 -9.88 -33.07
C GLN A 206 -29.73 -8.97 -34.23
N GLU A 207 -30.90 -8.37 -33.99
CA GLU A 207 -31.69 -7.40 -34.75
C GLU A 207 -31.23 -5.93 -34.56
N ASP A 208 -30.09 -5.69 -33.89
CA ASP A 208 -29.64 -4.35 -33.46
C ASP A 208 -28.54 -3.77 -34.39
N TRP A 209 -28.82 -3.77 -35.69
CA TRP A 209 -27.90 -3.34 -36.75
C TRP A 209 -27.40 -1.89 -36.58
N ASN A 210 -28.23 -1.01 -36.01
CA ASN A 210 -27.87 0.39 -35.79
C ASN A 210 -26.71 0.52 -34.78
N SER A 211 -26.74 -0.28 -33.72
CA SER A 211 -25.69 -0.29 -32.69
C SER A 211 -24.38 -0.89 -33.22
N LEU A 212 -24.47 -1.89 -34.10
CA LEU A 212 -23.31 -2.46 -34.80
C LEU A 212 -22.72 -1.47 -35.83
N GLU A 213 -23.57 -0.72 -36.54
CA GLU A 213 -23.13 0.32 -37.48
C GLU A 213 -22.33 1.41 -36.76
N GLU A 214 -22.74 1.83 -35.56
CA GLU A 214 -21.99 2.80 -34.74
C GLU A 214 -20.58 2.27 -34.41
N VAL A 215 -20.47 1.02 -33.97
CA VAL A 215 -19.19 0.36 -33.68
C VAL A 215 -18.34 0.27 -34.95
N ALA A 216 -18.92 -0.16 -36.08
CA ALA A 216 -18.23 -0.26 -37.37
C ALA A 216 -17.76 1.11 -37.89
N TYR A 217 -18.56 2.16 -37.71
CA TYR A 217 -18.18 3.52 -38.05
C TYR A 217 -16.98 3.99 -37.23
N LYS A 218 -16.99 3.76 -35.91
CA LYS A 218 -15.85 4.07 -35.02
C LYS A 218 -14.59 3.27 -35.37
N MET A 219 -14.73 2.05 -35.88
CA MET A 219 -13.61 1.23 -36.34
C MET A 219 -12.92 1.73 -37.60
N LYS A 220 -13.62 2.45 -38.50
CA LYS A 220 -13.01 3.03 -39.70
C LYS A 220 -11.99 4.12 -39.39
N LYS A 221 -12.12 4.77 -38.23
CA LYS A 221 -11.17 5.77 -37.73
C LYS A 221 -10.10 5.09 -36.88
N THR A 222 -8.85 5.51 -37.05
CA THR A 222 -7.75 5.07 -36.17
C THR A 222 -8.02 5.54 -34.73
N PRO A 223 -7.54 4.83 -33.69
CA PRO A 223 -7.70 5.29 -32.30
C PRO A 223 -7.28 6.74 -32.06
N GLU A 224 -6.30 7.22 -32.83
CA GLU A 224 -5.75 8.58 -32.79
C GLU A 224 -6.65 9.62 -33.49
N GLU A 225 -7.41 9.22 -34.51
CA GLU A 225 -8.37 10.07 -35.26
C GLU A 225 -9.77 10.08 -34.65
N ARG A 226 -10.03 9.26 -33.63
CA ARG A 226 -11.32 9.25 -32.95
C ARG A 226 -11.44 10.49 -32.06
N GLU A 227 -12.63 11.10 -32.08
CA GLU A 227 -13.03 12.06 -31.05
C GLU A 227 -13.23 11.32 -29.73
N LEU A 228 -12.12 11.00 -29.07
CA LEU A 228 -12.13 10.34 -27.78
C LEU A 228 -12.73 11.27 -26.73
N VAL A 229 -13.45 10.70 -25.76
CA VAL A 229 -13.99 11.47 -24.63
C VAL A 229 -12.85 12.21 -23.94
N PRO A 230 -12.88 13.54 -23.77
CA PRO A 230 -11.77 14.24 -23.12
C PRO A 230 -11.47 13.64 -21.75
N MET A 231 -10.24 13.19 -21.54
CA MET A 231 -9.75 12.64 -20.29
C MET A 231 -8.41 13.28 -19.94
N PRO A 232 -8.11 13.45 -18.64
CA PRO A 232 -6.76 13.80 -18.22
C PRO A 232 -5.78 12.76 -18.75
N GLU A 233 -4.65 13.23 -19.31
CA GLU A 233 -3.55 12.34 -19.72
C GLU A 233 -3.06 11.51 -18.53
N VAL A 234 -3.14 12.10 -17.33
CA VAL A 234 -2.70 11.54 -16.07
C VAL A 234 -3.83 11.64 -15.03
N VAL A 235 -4.20 10.51 -14.43
CA VAL A 235 -5.22 10.42 -13.39
C VAL A 235 -4.57 10.02 -12.06
N ARG A 236 -4.87 10.79 -11.00
CA ARG A 236 -4.43 10.47 -9.63
C ARG A 236 -5.18 9.24 -9.12
N VAL A 237 -4.45 8.34 -8.47
CA VAL A 237 -4.99 7.09 -7.96
C VAL A 237 -4.97 7.11 -6.45
N GLY A 238 -6.14 6.87 -5.86
CA GLY A 238 -6.26 6.76 -4.43
C GLY A 238 -6.13 8.09 -3.70
N ARG A 239 -5.84 8.02 -2.39
CA ARG A 239 -5.58 9.19 -1.56
C ARG A 239 -4.13 9.61 -1.67
N PRO A 240 -3.82 10.92 -1.63
CA PRO A 240 -2.45 11.40 -1.51
C PRO A 240 -1.79 10.82 -0.25
N MET A 241 -0.49 10.61 -0.32
CA MET A 241 0.29 10.00 0.75
C MET A 241 1.44 10.91 1.17
N TRP A 242 1.78 10.90 2.44
CA TRP A 242 3.00 11.52 2.94
C TRP A 242 4.02 10.44 3.32
N ILE A 243 5.22 10.54 2.77
CA ILE A 243 6.35 9.64 3.03
C ILE A 243 7.56 10.52 3.27
N ASP A 244 8.13 10.48 4.47
CA ASP A 244 9.26 11.32 4.88
C ASP A 244 10.46 11.26 3.92
N ALA A 245 10.82 10.08 3.44
CA ALA A 245 11.96 9.84 2.57
C ALA A 245 11.79 10.42 1.15
N ILE A 246 10.55 10.78 0.76
CA ILE A 246 10.23 11.27 -0.58
C ILE A 246 9.70 12.71 -0.54
N CYS A 247 8.85 13.03 0.43
CA CYS A 247 8.19 14.33 0.53
C CYS A 247 9.12 15.43 1.08
N ILE A 248 10.23 15.05 1.70
CA ILE A 248 11.22 15.95 2.28
C ILE A 248 12.50 15.91 1.44
N ASP A 249 13.04 17.08 1.10
CA ASP A 249 14.38 17.19 0.54
C ASP A 249 15.43 16.88 1.62
N GLN A 250 15.91 15.64 1.63
CA GLN A 250 16.89 15.15 2.61
C GLN A 250 18.26 15.85 2.49
N ALA A 251 18.57 16.43 1.33
CA ALA A 251 19.82 17.19 1.13
C ALA A 251 19.73 18.61 1.72
N ASN A 252 18.53 19.13 1.96
CA ASN A 252 18.31 20.47 2.48
C ASN A 252 18.14 20.46 4.01
N LEU A 253 19.18 20.94 4.72
CA LEU A 253 19.17 21.05 6.19
C LEU A 253 18.04 21.92 6.74
N GLY A 254 17.76 23.06 6.09
CA GLY A 254 16.72 23.98 6.54
C GLY A 254 15.33 23.37 6.42
N GLU A 255 15.07 22.65 5.33
CA GLU A 255 13.81 21.95 5.13
C GLU A 255 13.62 20.83 6.16
N ARG A 256 14.66 20.03 6.42
CA ARG A 256 14.62 18.99 7.45
C ARG A 256 14.30 19.54 8.83
N GLN A 257 14.97 20.62 9.26
CA GLN A 257 14.71 21.26 10.54
C GLN A 257 13.26 21.79 10.65
N CYS A 258 12.76 22.42 9.58
CA CYS A 258 11.38 22.89 9.53
C CYS A 258 10.39 21.73 9.68
N HIS A 259 10.57 20.65 8.90
CA HIS A 259 9.71 19.48 9.00
C HIS A 259 9.81 18.73 10.33
N SER A 260 10.99 18.68 10.98
CA SER A 260 11.11 18.13 12.33
C SER A 260 10.19 18.85 13.32
N SER A 261 10.00 20.17 13.17
CA SER A 261 9.05 20.93 14.01
C SER A 261 7.58 20.71 13.63
N LEU A 262 7.30 20.34 12.37
CA LEU A 262 5.95 20.07 11.87
C LEU A 262 5.50 18.60 12.03
N ILE A 263 6.39 17.68 12.35
CA ILE A 263 6.14 16.24 12.28
C ILE A 263 4.89 15.81 13.08
N GLY A 264 4.72 16.34 14.30
CA GLY A 264 3.54 16.04 15.13
C GLY A 264 2.24 16.49 14.47
N GLN A 265 2.25 17.65 13.80
CA GLN A 265 1.08 18.14 13.06
C GLN A 265 0.78 17.29 11.83
N ILE A 266 1.82 16.80 11.13
CA ILE A 266 1.69 15.91 9.98
C ILE A 266 1.03 14.60 10.40
N TYR A 267 1.49 13.99 11.49
CA TYR A 267 0.93 12.73 11.99
C TYR A 267 -0.49 12.90 12.51
N GLN A 268 -0.76 13.97 13.27
CA GLN A 268 -2.09 14.23 13.84
C GLN A 268 -3.17 14.50 12.77
N ARG A 269 -2.79 15.11 11.65
CA ARG A 269 -3.71 15.44 10.54
C ARG A 269 -3.86 14.31 9.50
N ALA A 270 -2.95 13.34 9.47
CA ALA A 270 -3.11 12.17 8.61
C ALA A 270 -4.41 11.42 8.95
N ASN A 271 -5.09 10.92 7.92
CA ASN A 271 -6.32 10.12 8.08
C ASN A 271 -6.02 8.73 8.65
N SER A 272 -4.93 8.13 8.17
CA SER A 272 -4.44 6.84 8.62
C SER A 272 -2.91 6.83 8.61
N LEU A 273 -2.33 6.01 9.48
CA LEU A 273 -0.90 5.77 9.55
C LEU A 273 -0.61 4.32 9.17
N ILE A 274 0.19 4.15 8.13
CA ILE A 274 0.66 2.88 7.60
C ILE A 274 2.02 2.60 8.23
N ALA A 275 2.05 1.61 9.12
CA ALA A 275 3.27 1.10 9.72
C ALA A 275 3.82 -0.02 8.84
N TRP A 276 4.86 0.26 8.07
CA TRP A 276 5.45 -0.69 7.12
C TRP A 276 6.56 -1.53 7.79
N LEU A 277 6.40 -2.85 7.77
CA LEU A 277 7.34 -3.82 8.38
C LEU A 277 8.26 -4.52 7.38
N GLY A 278 8.10 -4.26 6.08
CA GLY A 278 8.80 -4.97 5.01
C GLY A 278 7.93 -6.00 4.29
N VAL A 279 8.59 -6.82 3.46
CA VAL A 279 7.94 -7.85 2.63
C VAL A 279 7.40 -8.99 3.48
N GLU A 280 6.26 -9.54 3.07
CA GLU A 280 5.65 -10.73 3.69
C GLU A 280 6.51 -11.98 3.44
N ASP A 281 6.69 -12.76 4.50
CA ASP A 281 7.19 -14.13 4.48
C ASP A 281 6.15 -15.06 5.14
N ASN A 282 6.29 -16.38 4.97
CA ASN A 282 5.36 -17.36 5.56
C ASN A 282 5.18 -17.20 7.08
N GLU A 283 6.21 -16.72 7.79
CA GLU A 283 6.18 -16.55 9.24
C GLU A 283 5.38 -15.29 9.63
N THR A 284 5.57 -14.17 8.94
CA THR A 284 4.84 -12.92 9.15
C THR A 284 3.36 -13.06 8.82
N THR A 285 3.01 -13.75 7.72
CA THR A 285 1.62 -14.12 7.40
C THR A 285 1.01 -14.97 8.50
N LEU A 286 1.73 -16.01 8.96
CA LEU A 286 1.29 -16.84 10.09
C LEU A 286 1.07 -15.99 11.33
N ALA A 287 2.02 -15.13 11.71
CA ALA A 287 1.91 -14.27 12.88
C ALA A 287 0.67 -13.37 12.84
N ILE A 288 0.43 -12.69 11.71
CA ILE A 288 -0.75 -11.82 11.51
C ILE A 288 -2.04 -12.63 11.63
N GLN A 289 -2.10 -13.80 10.99
CA GLN A 289 -3.27 -14.69 11.06
C GLN A 289 -3.51 -15.19 12.48
N SER A 290 -2.46 -15.61 13.20
CA SER A 290 -2.54 -16.09 14.58
C SER A 290 -3.03 -14.99 15.52
N ILE A 291 -2.44 -13.79 15.48
CA ILE A 291 -2.89 -12.66 16.31
C ILE A 291 -4.35 -12.33 15.99
N THR A 292 -4.72 -12.25 14.71
CA THR A 292 -6.08 -11.93 14.29
C THR A 292 -7.09 -12.98 14.75
N ARG A 293 -6.76 -14.27 14.60
CA ARG A 293 -7.57 -15.40 15.07
C ARG A 293 -7.79 -15.32 16.58
N ILE A 294 -6.72 -15.08 17.33
CA ILE A 294 -6.70 -15.03 18.79
C ILE A 294 -7.54 -13.86 19.33
N ILE A 295 -7.51 -12.70 18.67
CA ILE A 295 -8.34 -11.53 19.07
C ILE A 295 -9.80 -11.72 18.67
N ARG A 296 -10.08 -12.20 17.46
CA ARG A 296 -11.47 -12.46 17.02
C ARG A 296 -12.16 -13.55 17.85
N ALA A 297 -11.40 -14.51 18.34
CA ALA A 297 -11.89 -15.54 19.25
C ALA A 297 -12.43 -14.97 20.57
N ASP A 298 -11.87 -13.85 21.02
CA ASP A 298 -12.12 -13.21 22.31
C ASP A 298 -13.24 -12.18 22.23
N ASP A 299 -13.36 -11.52 21.06
CA ASP A 299 -14.45 -10.60 20.75
C ASP A 299 -15.77 -11.35 20.39
N ARG A 300 -15.80 -12.69 20.32
CA ARG A 300 -17.05 -13.46 20.17
C ARG A 300 -17.78 -13.53 21.52
N ASP A 301 -18.97 -12.95 21.57
CA ASP A 301 -19.84 -12.99 22.75
C ASP A 301 -20.10 -14.43 23.21
N VAL A 302 -20.05 -14.62 24.53
CA VAL A 302 -20.27 -15.90 25.22
C VAL A 302 -21.67 -16.48 24.94
N ASP A 303 -22.60 -15.66 24.42
CA ASP A 303 -23.99 -16.05 24.10
C ASP A 303 -24.13 -16.84 22.78
N ASP A 304 -23.13 -16.82 21.89
CA ASP A 304 -23.16 -17.57 20.60
C ASP A 304 -22.64 -19.02 20.72
N VAL A 305 -22.17 -19.41 21.91
CA VAL A 305 -21.48 -20.70 22.17
C VAL A 305 -22.45 -21.82 22.55
N MET A 306 -23.76 -21.58 22.58
CA MET A 306 -24.76 -22.59 22.94
C MET A 306 -25.17 -23.53 21.77
N SER A 307 -24.37 -23.60 20.70
CA SER A 307 -24.50 -24.63 19.66
C SER A 307 -23.34 -25.63 19.76
N ASP A 308 -23.68 -26.88 20.07
CA ASP A 308 -22.78 -28.00 20.41
C ASP A 308 -21.78 -28.42 19.29
N ASP A 309 -21.81 -27.78 18.12
CA ASP A 309 -21.02 -28.13 16.94
C ASP A 309 -19.91 -27.11 16.57
N SER A 310 -19.61 -26.14 17.45
CA SER A 310 -18.55 -25.15 17.18
C SER A 310 -17.16 -25.67 17.60
N PRO A 311 -16.14 -25.66 16.72
CA PRO A 311 -14.80 -26.14 17.07
C PRO A 311 -14.20 -25.30 18.20
N SER A 312 -13.54 -25.95 19.17
CA SER A 312 -12.94 -25.31 20.34
C SER A 312 -12.08 -24.12 19.91
N VAL A 313 -12.49 -22.91 20.27
CA VAL A 313 -11.82 -21.69 19.84
C VAL A 313 -10.56 -21.49 20.67
N HIS A 314 -9.39 -21.73 20.07
CA HIS A 314 -8.11 -21.55 20.76
C HIS A 314 -7.78 -20.06 20.94
N THR A 315 -7.70 -19.61 22.20
CA THR A 315 -7.40 -18.23 22.60
C THR A 315 -5.90 -17.99 22.88
N LEU A 316 -5.06 -19.02 22.78
CA LEU A 316 -3.61 -18.94 22.94
C LEU A 316 -2.90 -19.29 21.62
N PRO A 317 -1.68 -18.75 21.38
CA PRO A 317 -0.86 -19.15 20.26
C PRO A 317 -0.33 -20.58 20.44
N TYR A 318 -0.32 -21.36 19.36
CA TYR A 318 0.32 -22.67 19.32
C TYR A 318 1.85 -22.53 19.39
N GLU A 319 2.55 -23.57 19.85
CA GLU A 319 4.02 -23.53 19.98
C GLU A 319 4.74 -23.18 18.67
N TYR A 320 4.22 -23.60 17.52
CA TYR A 320 4.82 -23.29 16.22
C TYR A 320 4.52 -21.85 15.74
N GLU A 321 3.50 -21.17 16.27
CA GLU A 321 3.16 -19.78 15.92
C GLU A 321 3.98 -18.77 16.73
N LYS A 322 4.44 -19.17 17.93
CA LYS A 322 5.16 -18.30 18.86
C LYS A 322 6.41 -17.62 18.25
N PRO A 323 7.33 -18.34 17.56
CA PRO A 323 8.52 -17.71 16.99
C PRO A 323 8.17 -16.68 15.90
N ALA A 324 7.18 -17.00 15.07
CA ALA A 324 6.67 -16.12 14.02
C ALA A 324 6.14 -14.79 14.59
N ILE A 325 5.36 -14.84 15.67
CA ILE A 325 4.85 -13.64 16.35
C ILE A 325 6.00 -12.79 16.92
N ILE A 326 6.99 -13.42 17.56
CA ILE A 326 8.15 -12.70 18.11
C ILE A 326 8.94 -12.04 16.98
N LYS A 327 9.17 -12.74 15.86
CA LYS A 327 9.90 -12.19 14.70
C LYS A 327 9.18 -10.98 14.11
N LEU A 328 7.85 -11.04 13.98
CA LEU A 328 7.05 -9.90 13.51
C LEU A 328 7.21 -8.67 14.42
N LEU A 329 7.19 -8.87 15.73
CA LEU A 329 7.34 -7.81 16.74
C LEU A 329 8.77 -7.27 16.88
N ARG A 330 9.76 -7.91 16.24
CA ARG A 330 11.16 -7.46 16.17
C ARG A 330 11.52 -6.81 14.83
N ARG A 331 10.56 -6.65 13.92
CA ARG A 331 10.79 -5.90 12.67
C ARG A 331 11.12 -4.45 12.99
N SER A 332 11.96 -3.85 12.15
CA SER A 332 12.57 -2.52 12.34
C SER A 332 11.61 -1.45 12.88
N TRP A 333 10.37 -1.38 12.40
CA TRP A 333 9.40 -0.39 12.88
C TRP A 333 9.16 -0.46 14.39
N PHE A 334 9.08 -1.65 15.00
CA PHE A 334 8.86 -1.85 16.44
C PHE A 334 10.08 -1.47 17.29
N GLU A 335 11.27 -1.43 16.69
CA GLU A 335 12.54 -1.13 17.38
C GLU A 335 12.94 0.35 17.28
N ARG A 336 12.10 1.19 16.65
CA ARG A 336 12.40 2.62 16.45
C ARG A 336 12.25 3.45 17.72
N ASP A 337 13.22 4.32 17.96
CA ASP A 337 13.22 5.29 19.07
C ASP A 337 12.01 6.26 18.98
N ASP A 338 11.63 6.66 17.78
CA ASP A 338 10.53 7.62 17.54
C ASP A 338 9.13 7.00 17.55
N LEU A 339 9.03 5.67 17.67
CA LEU A 339 7.77 4.94 17.56
C LEU A 339 6.69 5.47 18.51
N MET A 340 7.08 5.88 19.72
CA MET A 340 6.15 6.45 20.71
C MET A 340 5.49 7.74 20.23
N HIS A 341 6.22 8.60 19.52
CA HIS A 341 5.66 9.81 18.94
C HIS A 341 4.67 9.46 17.81
N GLU A 342 5.03 8.50 16.96
CA GLU A 342 4.18 8.04 15.86
C GLU A 342 2.86 7.44 16.35
N VAL A 343 2.93 6.59 17.36
CA VAL A 343 1.77 5.94 17.97
C VAL A 343 0.89 6.95 18.72
N ALA A 344 1.50 7.96 19.37
CA ALA A 344 0.76 8.97 20.11
C ALA A 344 -0.07 9.91 19.22
N PHE A 345 0.46 10.27 18.04
CA PHE A 345 -0.22 11.20 17.12
C PHE A 345 -1.00 10.50 16.01
N GLY A 346 -0.64 9.26 15.67
CA GLY A 346 -1.24 8.49 14.59
C GLY A 346 -2.71 8.16 14.84
N LYS A 347 -3.53 8.32 13.80
CA LYS A 347 -4.92 7.84 13.77
C LYS A 347 -4.99 6.57 12.93
N ALA A 348 -5.89 5.65 13.32
CA ALA A 348 -6.18 4.43 12.58
C ALA A 348 -4.90 3.72 12.06
N ILE A 349 -3.99 3.41 12.99
CA ILE A 349 -2.70 2.80 12.64
C ILE A 349 -2.94 1.37 12.16
N THR A 350 -2.49 1.10 10.94
CA THR A 350 -2.52 -0.24 10.34
C THR A 350 -1.09 -0.68 10.05
N VAL A 351 -0.75 -1.85 10.57
CA VAL A 351 0.56 -2.48 10.36
C VAL A 351 0.47 -3.32 9.09
N TYR A 352 1.38 -3.08 8.16
CA TYR A 352 1.50 -3.79 6.90
C TYR A 352 2.80 -4.55 6.84
N CYS A 353 2.72 -5.81 6.39
CA CYS A 353 3.86 -6.61 6.00
C CYS A 353 3.51 -7.25 4.66
N GLY A 354 4.19 -6.86 3.59
CA GLY A 354 3.73 -7.15 2.23
C GLY A 354 2.33 -6.59 1.99
N THR A 355 1.42 -7.40 1.50
CA THR A 355 0.00 -7.06 1.34
C THR A 355 -0.87 -7.45 2.53
N ASP A 356 -0.34 -8.31 3.42
CA ASP A 356 -0.97 -8.62 4.70
C ASP A 356 -1.00 -7.40 5.61
N SER A 357 -2.09 -7.26 6.35
CA SER A 357 -2.27 -6.13 7.26
C SER A 357 -3.01 -6.52 8.52
N ILE A 358 -2.67 -5.84 9.61
CA ILE A 358 -3.32 -5.97 10.90
C ILE A 358 -3.50 -4.60 11.55
N PRO A 359 -4.68 -4.26 12.09
CA PRO A 359 -4.83 -3.04 12.87
C PRO A 359 -3.87 -3.05 14.05
N PHE A 360 -3.15 -1.96 14.29
CA PHE A 360 -2.24 -1.87 15.44
C PHE A 360 -2.96 -2.06 16.78
N SER A 361 -4.25 -1.71 16.84
CA SER A 361 -5.11 -1.99 17.99
C SER A 361 -5.19 -3.48 18.33
N TYR A 362 -5.14 -4.37 17.33
CA TYR A 362 -5.15 -5.83 17.55
C TYR A 362 -3.81 -6.29 18.11
N VAL A 363 -2.71 -5.76 17.60
CA VAL A 363 -1.37 -6.01 18.14
C VAL A 363 -1.30 -5.58 19.60
N MET A 364 -1.79 -4.38 19.92
CA MET A 364 -1.82 -3.89 21.31
C MET A 364 -2.76 -4.70 22.22
N LYS A 365 -3.95 -5.09 21.74
CA LYS A 365 -4.84 -6.00 22.47
C LYS A 365 -4.13 -7.33 22.79
N PHE A 366 -3.40 -7.87 21.81
CA PHE A 366 -2.66 -9.12 21.96
C PHE A 366 -1.54 -8.98 23.00
N LEU A 367 -0.72 -7.94 22.91
CA LEU A 367 0.41 -7.72 23.82
C LEU A 367 -0.02 -7.52 25.28
N ARG A 368 -1.22 -6.97 25.54
CA ARG A 368 -1.73 -6.67 26.89
C ARG A 368 -2.27 -7.87 27.66
N ARG A 369 -2.40 -9.03 27.03
CA ARG A 369 -3.02 -10.21 27.66
C ARG A 369 -2.16 -10.79 28.77
N GLU A 370 -2.79 -10.97 29.94
CA GLU A 370 -2.17 -11.54 31.14
C GLU A 370 -1.34 -12.81 30.94
N PRO A 371 -1.80 -13.84 30.19
CA PRO A 371 -1.05 -15.09 30.02
C PRO A 371 0.29 -14.94 29.28
N TYR A 372 0.60 -13.78 28.70
CA TYR A 372 1.85 -13.56 27.96
C TYR A 372 2.94 -12.86 28.77
N TYR A 373 2.62 -12.23 29.91
CA TYR A 373 3.62 -11.66 30.81
C TYR A 373 4.49 -12.81 31.37
N GLY A 374 5.79 -12.79 31.08
CA GLY A 374 6.76 -13.75 31.61
C GLY A 374 6.79 -15.14 30.96
N ASN A 375 5.72 -15.59 30.29
CA ASN A 375 5.61 -16.97 29.76
C ASN A 375 5.88 -17.12 28.26
N PHE A 376 5.64 -16.08 27.46
CA PHE A 376 5.71 -16.15 25.99
C PHE A 376 6.55 -15.02 25.39
N LEU A 377 6.29 -13.77 25.79
CA LEU A 377 7.00 -12.61 25.22
C LEU A 377 8.34 -12.37 25.93
N PRO A 378 9.44 -12.13 25.17
CA PRO A 378 10.70 -11.65 25.70
C PRO A 378 10.53 -10.41 26.62
N PRO A 379 11.35 -10.24 27.68
CA PRO A 379 11.18 -9.15 28.66
C PRO A 379 11.18 -7.74 28.07
N ASP A 380 11.97 -7.52 27.02
CA ASP A 380 12.05 -6.27 26.26
C ASP A 380 10.74 -5.95 25.53
N LEU A 381 10.06 -6.96 24.98
CA LEU A 381 8.78 -6.79 24.30
C LEU A 381 7.59 -6.64 25.27
N GLN A 382 7.74 -7.04 26.54
CA GLN A 382 6.70 -6.86 27.56
C GLN A 382 6.46 -5.38 27.90
N ILE A 383 7.42 -4.48 27.61
CA ILE A 383 7.27 -3.05 27.83
C ILE A 383 6.08 -2.49 27.04
N TRP A 384 5.81 -3.04 25.85
CA TRP A 384 4.65 -2.65 25.02
C TRP A 384 3.31 -2.86 25.70
N ALA A 385 3.20 -3.87 26.55
CA ALA A 385 1.98 -4.15 27.29
C ALA A 385 1.68 -3.08 28.35
N LEU A 386 2.70 -2.34 28.81
CA LEU A 386 2.58 -1.24 29.77
C LEU A 386 2.21 0.10 29.10
N ILE A 387 2.35 0.22 27.78
CA ILE A 387 2.07 1.44 27.04
C ILE A 387 0.54 1.60 26.87
N GLY A 388 -0.02 2.60 27.56
CA GLY A 388 -1.41 3.07 27.41
C GLY A 388 -2.36 2.77 28.57
N ASP A 389 -1.91 2.20 29.69
CA ASP A 389 -2.76 2.01 30.87
C ASP A 389 -2.94 3.34 31.65
N ARG A 390 -3.73 4.26 31.09
CA ARG A 390 -4.30 5.39 31.85
C ARG A 390 -5.77 5.19 32.19
N SER A 391 -6.32 4.01 31.94
CA SER A 391 -7.72 3.69 32.25
C SER A 391 -7.89 2.28 32.79
N SER A 392 -7.22 1.98 33.89
CA SER A 392 -7.77 1.03 34.85
C SER A 392 -7.46 1.51 36.26
N LYS A 393 -8.53 1.87 36.99
CA LYS A 393 -8.44 2.12 38.42
C LYS A 393 -7.98 0.84 39.11
N LYS A 394 -6.70 0.75 39.41
CA LYS A 394 -6.17 0.07 40.60
C LYS A 394 -4.83 0.69 40.94
N ARG A 395 -4.89 1.88 41.56
CA ARG A 395 -3.92 2.23 42.60
C ARG A 395 -4.06 1.15 43.67
N VAL A 396 -3.31 0.06 43.54
CA VAL A 396 -2.93 -0.72 44.70
C VAL A 396 -1.85 0.10 45.38
N SER A 397 -2.22 0.66 46.52
CA SER A 397 -1.33 1.31 47.46
C SER A 397 -0.11 0.43 47.74
N LEU A 398 1.03 0.74 47.14
CA LEU A 398 2.33 0.42 47.71
C LEU A 398 2.74 1.57 48.66
N GLU A 399 1.96 1.73 49.72
CA GLU A 399 2.42 2.32 50.98
C GLU A 399 2.18 1.27 52.05
N SER A 400 3.21 0.46 52.31
CA SER A 400 3.56 -0.15 53.61
C SER A 400 4.38 -1.40 53.40
N THR A 401 5.69 -1.21 53.36
CA THR A 401 6.77 -2.10 53.83
C THR A 401 8.04 -1.41 53.32
N GLY A 402 8.55 -0.40 54.01
CA GLY A 402 9.21 -0.62 55.28
C GLY A 402 10.63 -1.11 55.00
N ASN A 403 11.56 -0.16 54.86
CA ASN A 403 12.99 -0.27 55.13
C ASN A 403 13.68 -1.60 54.81
N GLN A 404 14.57 -1.59 53.81
CA GLN A 404 16.01 -1.83 54.05
C GLN A 404 16.86 -1.69 52.77
N LYS A 405 17.92 -0.86 52.91
CA LYS A 405 19.23 -0.95 52.26
C LYS A 405 19.35 -0.60 50.77
N ARG A 406 19.58 0.70 50.50
CA ARG A 406 20.53 1.12 49.46
C ARG A 406 21.23 2.42 49.87
N MET A 407 22.23 2.28 50.74
CA MET A 407 23.26 3.29 51.00
C MET A 407 24.59 2.54 50.88
N ARG A 408 25.33 2.78 49.79
CA ARG A 408 26.81 2.82 49.74
C ARG A 408 27.30 3.05 48.31
N ARG A 409 28.38 3.85 48.24
CA ARG A 409 28.99 4.58 47.10
C ARG A 409 28.26 5.92 46.88
N ILE A 410 28.86 7.09 47.13
CA ILE A 410 30.24 7.55 46.84
C ILE A 410 30.70 8.52 47.95
N GLU A 411 32.02 8.59 48.17
CA GLU A 411 32.85 9.74 48.62
C GLU A 411 33.72 9.52 49.88
N THR A 412 35.00 9.88 49.68
CA THR A 412 36.24 9.79 50.49
C THR A 412 36.85 8.41 50.71
#